data_AF-A0A524K004-F1
#
_entry.id   AF-A0A524K004-F1
#
_cell.length_a   1.000
_cell.length_b   1.000
_cell.length_c   1.000
_cell.angle_alpha   90.00
_cell.angle_beta   90.00
_cell.angle_gamma   90.00
#
_symmetry.space_group_name_H-M   'P 1'
#
loop_
_entity.id
_entity.type
_entity.pdbx_description
1 polymer ?
#
loop_
_entity_poly.entity_id
_entity_poly.type
_entity_poly.pdbx_seq_one_letter_code
_entity_poly.pdbx_strand_id
1 'polypeptide(L)'
;MNPMRKLSEIENLVKTKKNYKMAVAFGQDEDTILATRRAVNEKIVDAILIGDEKVIRAVCAKLKIDPGLFEIVHEPDEKKSGDKAVRMIIDGKADLLMKGLISTPYYLKPILNKEYNLVAKNGVLSHTAILEIPTYDKLLL
;
A
#
# COMPACT_ATOMS: atom_id res chain seq x y z
N MET A 1 -6.94 -27.58 -0.59
CA MET A 1 -6.63 -26.61 0.48
C MET A 1 -7.91 -26.42 1.28
N ASN A 2 -7.88 -26.54 2.60
CA ASN A 2 -9.06 -26.26 3.42
C ASN A 2 -9.42 -24.76 3.28
N PRO A 3 -10.71 -24.40 3.32
CA PRO A 3 -11.11 -23.00 3.23
C PRO A 3 -10.62 -22.23 4.46
N MET A 4 -9.97 -21.07 4.24
CA MET A 4 -9.52 -20.18 5.32
C MET A 4 -10.72 -19.69 6.13
N ARG A 5 -10.58 -19.71 7.47
CA ARG A 5 -11.63 -19.35 8.42
C ARG A 5 -11.26 -18.12 9.27
N LYS A 6 -9.97 -17.78 9.34
CA LYS A 6 -9.42 -16.67 10.11
C LYS A 6 -8.61 -15.72 9.23
N LEU A 7 -8.64 -14.42 9.52
CA LEU A 7 -7.80 -13.43 8.84
C LEU A 7 -6.30 -13.74 9.04
N SER A 8 -5.94 -14.28 10.21
CA SER A 8 -4.56 -14.69 10.49
C SER A 8 -4.05 -15.81 9.58
N GLU A 9 -4.93 -16.65 9.02
CA GLU A 9 -4.53 -17.65 8.02
C GLU A 9 -4.08 -16.99 6.70
N ILE A 10 -4.71 -15.88 6.32
CA ILE A 10 -4.31 -15.08 5.16
C ILE A 10 -2.94 -14.46 5.41
N GLU A 11 -2.75 -13.83 6.57
CA GLU A 11 -1.45 -13.24 6.96
C GLU A 11 -0.34 -14.29 6.96
N ASN A 12 -0.58 -15.45 7.59
CA ASN A 12 0.39 -16.55 7.64
C ASN A 12 0.72 -17.08 6.25
N LEU A 13 -0.28 -17.22 5.38
CA LEU A 13 -0.06 -17.67 4.00
C LEU A 13 0.84 -16.69 3.24
N VAL A 14 0.55 -15.38 3.30
CA VAL A 14 1.32 -14.36 2.58
C VAL A 14 2.78 -14.33 3.04
N LYS A 15 3.04 -14.48 4.34
CA LYS A 15 4.39 -14.54 4.93
C LYS A 15 5.25 -15.71 4.43
N THR A 16 4.65 -16.74 3.83
CA THR A 16 5.38 -17.87 3.21
C THR A 16 5.72 -17.65 1.74
N LYS A 17 5.28 -16.54 1.15
CA LYS A 17 5.50 -16.19 -0.26
C LYS A 17 6.64 -15.18 -0.39
N LYS A 18 7.01 -14.88 -1.64
CA LYS A 18 7.88 -13.74 -1.91
C LYS A 18 7.18 -12.44 -1.49
N ASN A 19 7.95 -11.49 -0.99
CA ASN A 19 7.46 -10.14 -0.78
C ASN A 19 7.12 -9.49 -2.12
N TYR A 20 6.05 -8.70 -2.12
CA TYR A 20 5.72 -7.79 -3.20
C TYR A 20 6.15 -6.38 -2.82
N LYS A 21 6.57 -5.58 -3.79
CA LYS A 21 6.90 -4.17 -3.59
C LYS A 21 5.63 -3.32 -3.55
N MET A 22 5.41 -2.62 -2.44
CA MET A 22 4.24 -1.77 -2.23
C MET A 22 4.64 -0.30 -2.31
N ALA A 23 4.10 0.42 -3.29
CA ALA A 23 4.22 1.86 -3.41
C ALA A 23 3.13 2.56 -2.60
N VAL A 24 3.53 3.39 -1.63
CA VAL A 24 2.62 4.15 -0.77
C VAL A 24 2.56 5.58 -1.27
N ALA A 25 1.43 5.96 -1.86
CA ALA A 25 1.18 7.30 -2.36
C ALA A 25 1.03 8.29 -1.19
N PHE A 26 1.91 9.29 -1.14
CA PHE A 26 1.97 10.29 -0.07
C PHE A 26 2.05 9.68 1.35
N GLY A 27 2.87 8.64 1.49
CA GLY A 27 3.05 7.87 2.73
C GLY A 27 3.98 8.55 3.73
N GLN A 28 3.58 9.70 4.24
CA GLN A 28 4.42 10.57 5.07
C GLN A 28 3.81 10.91 6.45
N ASP A 29 2.65 10.33 6.79
CA ASP A 29 2.02 10.48 8.09
C ASP A 29 2.38 9.32 9.05
N GLU A 30 2.11 9.52 10.34
CA GLU A 30 2.45 8.58 11.40
C GLU A 30 1.76 7.23 11.27
N ASP A 31 0.46 7.20 10.98
CA ASP A 31 -0.32 5.97 10.92
C ASP A 31 0.09 5.12 9.73
N THR A 32 0.29 5.75 8.57
CA THR A 32 0.80 5.08 7.37
C THR A 32 2.19 4.50 7.62
N ILE A 33 3.13 5.28 8.16
CA ILE A 33 4.50 4.80 8.41
C ILE A 33 4.51 3.66 9.45
N LEU A 34 3.67 3.72 10.49
CA LEU A 34 3.54 2.64 11.47
C LEU A 34 3.00 1.35 10.85
N ALA A 35 1.96 1.46 10.01
CA ALA A 35 1.37 0.32 9.31
C ALA A 35 2.37 -0.29 8.32
N THR A 36 3.05 0.54 7.54
CA THR A 36 4.08 0.11 6.59
C THR A 36 5.25 -0.56 7.31
N ARG A 37 5.76 0.02 8.41
CA ARG A 37 6.80 -0.61 9.25
C ARG A 37 6.38 -2.00 9.71
N ARG A 38 5.14 -2.15 10.21
CA ARG A 38 4.64 -3.44 10.68
C ARG A 38 4.65 -4.46 9.54
N ALA A 39 4.13 -4.08 8.37
CA ALA A 39 4.09 -4.97 7.21
C ALA A 39 5.48 -5.40 6.71
N VAL A 40 6.47 -4.48 6.73
CA VAL A 40 7.87 -4.79 6.39
C VAL A 40 8.51 -5.72 7.42
N ASN A 41 8.39 -5.41 8.72
CA ASN A 41 8.95 -6.24 9.80
C ASN A 41 8.36 -7.65 9.82
N GLU A 42 7.08 -7.77 9.47
CA GLU A 42 6.38 -9.05 9.38
C GLU A 42 6.63 -9.80 8.07
N LYS A 43 7.47 -9.28 7.16
CA LYS A 43 7.79 -9.87 5.85
C LYS A 43 6.54 -10.10 4.98
N ILE A 44 5.67 -9.10 4.93
CA ILE A 44 4.47 -9.12 4.06
C ILE A 44 4.77 -8.39 2.75
N VAL A 45 5.50 -7.28 2.81
CA VAL A 45 5.86 -6.44 1.66
C VAL A 45 7.25 -5.83 1.84
N ASP A 46 7.86 -5.45 0.72
CA ASP A 46 8.91 -4.43 0.69
C ASP A 46 8.24 -3.10 0.37
N ALA A 47 8.58 -2.01 1.05
CA ALA A 47 7.82 -0.76 0.95
C ALA A 47 8.61 0.39 0.33
N ILE A 48 7.90 1.16 -0.49
CA ILE A 48 8.37 2.39 -1.12
C ILE A 48 7.47 3.53 -0.63
N LEU A 49 8.02 4.44 0.17
CA LEU A 49 7.32 5.62 0.65
C LEU A 49 7.58 6.79 -0.30
N ILE A 50 6.52 7.31 -0.92
CA ILE A 50 6.59 8.46 -1.82
C ILE A 50 6.02 9.66 -1.10
N GLY A 51 6.78 10.75 -1.00
CA GLY A 51 6.35 11.95 -0.28
C GLY A 51 7.52 12.92 -0.05
N ASP A 52 7.34 13.89 0.85
CA ASP A 52 8.44 14.73 1.28
C ASP A 52 9.39 13.92 2.18
N GLU A 53 10.54 13.56 1.62
CA GLU A 53 11.63 12.88 2.33
C GLU A 53 11.96 13.50 3.71
N LYS A 54 11.95 14.84 3.85
CA LYS A 54 12.22 15.48 5.14
C LYS A 54 11.14 15.15 6.16
N VAL A 55 9.88 15.19 5.74
CA VAL A 55 8.72 14.85 6.58
C VAL A 55 8.77 13.36 6.96
N ILE A 56 8.99 12.47 6.00
CA ILE A 56 9.10 11.02 6.24
C ILE A 56 10.20 10.74 7.27
N ARG A 57 11.40 11.31 7.09
CA ARG A 57 12.52 11.11 8.02
C ARG A 57 12.24 11.69 9.40
N ALA A 58 11.58 12.85 9.49
CA ALA A 58 11.20 13.45 10.76
C ALA A 58 10.17 12.58 11.51
N VAL A 59 9.19 12.03 10.81
CA VAL A 59 8.20 11.10 11.38
C VAL A 59 8.86 9.80 11.82
N CYS A 60 9.75 9.22 11.00
CA CYS A 60 10.54 8.05 11.39
C CYS A 60 11.36 8.31 12.66
N ALA A 61 12.03 9.47 12.76
CA ALA A 61 12.80 9.85 13.95
C ALA A 61 11.89 9.98 15.20
N LYS A 62 10.74 10.65 15.07
CA LYS A 62 9.73 10.77 16.14
C LYS A 62 9.27 9.39 16.64
N LEU A 63 9.03 8.47 15.72
CA LEU A 63 8.53 7.13 16.00
C LEU A 63 9.63 6.11 16.34
N LYS A 64 10.91 6.52 16.33
CA LYS A 64 12.09 5.66 16.53
C LYS A 64 12.13 4.49 15.53
N ILE A 65 11.84 4.79 14.27
CA ILE A 65 11.86 3.86 13.13
C ILE A 65 13.09 4.16 12.29
N ASP A 66 13.82 3.12 11.90
CA ASP A 66 14.91 3.26 10.93
C ASP A 66 14.31 3.53 9.54
N PRO A 67 14.57 4.70 8.91
CA PRO A 67 14.10 4.98 7.57
C PRO A 67 14.72 4.06 6.51
N GLY A 68 15.83 3.37 6.81
CA GLY A 68 16.44 2.37 5.93
C GLY A 68 15.58 1.12 5.71
N LEU A 69 14.50 0.95 6.48
CA LEU A 69 13.48 -0.08 6.25
C LEU A 69 12.66 0.15 4.97
N PHE A 70 12.70 1.38 4.42
CA PHE A 70 11.89 1.78 3.28
C PHE A 70 12.77 2.30 2.15
N GLU A 71 12.35 2.06 0.91
CA GLU A 71 12.79 2.89 -0.21
C GLU A 71 12.04 4.23 -0.11
N ILE A 72 12.75 5.36 -0.12
CA ILE A 72 12.13 6.69 -0.03
C ILE A 72 12.28 7.42 -1.36
N VAL A 73 11.16 7.87 -1.92
CA VAL A 73 11.11 8.66 -3.16
C VAL A 73 10.62 10.06 -2.82
N HIS A 74 11.50 11.05 -2.97
CA HIS A 74 11.15 12.45 -2.75
C HIS A 74 10.20 12.97 -3.85
N GLU A 75 8.95 13.25 -3.46
CA GLU A 75 7.94 13.95 -4.24
C GLU A 75 7.00 14.67 -3.25
N PRO A 76 7.29 15.93 -2.89
CA PRO A 76 6.57 16.64 -1.84
C PRO A 76 5.20 17.16 -2.27
N ASP A 77 4.90 17.18 -3.58
CA ASP A 77 3.58 17.55 -4.09
C ASP A 77 2.63 16.35 -3.99
N GLU A 78 1.54 16.52 -3.25
CA GLU A 78 0.54 15.47 -2.99
C GLU A 78 0.00 14.84 -4.28
N LYS A 79 -0.32 15.67 -5.27
CA LYS A 79 -0.89 15.20 -6.54
C LYS A 79 0.14 14.44 -7.35
N LYS A 80 1.36 14.98 -7.49
CA LYS A 80 2.45 14.32 -8.20
C LYS A 80 2.88 13.03 -7.50
N SER A 81 2.76 12.95 -6.17
CA SER A 81 3.03 11.72 -5.42
C SER A 81 2.09 10.58 -5.84
N GLY A 82 0.80 10.86 -6.03
CA GLY A 82 -0.16 9.91 -6.61
C GLY A 82 0.20 9.47 -8.03
N ASP A 83 0.52 10.43 -8.91
CA ASP A 83 0.96 10.14 -10.29
C ASP A 83 2.24 9.28 -10.31
N LYS A 84 3.20 9.59 -9.43
CA LYS A 84 4.46 8.88 -9.27
C LYS A 84 4.24 7.44 -8.82
N ALA A 85 3.39 7.23 -7.81
CA ALA A 85 3.09 5.90 -7.28
C ALA A 85 2.49 4.99 -8.36
N VAL A 86 1.55 5.52 -9.14
CA VAL A 86 0.95 4.82 -10.28
C VAL A 86 1.98 4.53 -11.37
N ARG A 87 2.88 5.48 -11.69
CA ARG A 87 3.97 5.24 -12.66
C ARG A 87 4.92 4.13 -12.22
N MET A 88 5.18 3.98 -10.93
CA MET A 88 6.01 2.88 -10.44
C MET A 88 5.37 1.50 -10.67
N ILE A 89 4.03 1.40 -10.62
CA ILE A 89 3.31 0.18 -11.01
C ILE A 89 3.48 -0.09 -12.50
N ILE A 90 3.26 0.93 -13.34
CA ILE A 90 3.36 0.81 -14.80
C ILE A 90 4.78 0.44 -15.24
N ASP A 91 5.80 1.03 -14.61
CA ASP A 91 7.21 0.77 -14.89
C ASP A 91 7.70 -0.59 -14.34
N GLY A 92 6.85 -1.35 -13.62
CA GLY A 92 7.24 -2.61 -12.98
C GLY A 92 8.21 -2.44 -11.79
N LYS A 93 8.28 -1.23 -11.21
CA LYS A 93 9.11 -0.93 -10.03
C LYS A 93 8.40 -1.24 -8.71
N ALA A 94 7.07 -1.33 -8.73
CA ALA A 94 6.22 -1.74 -7.64
C ALA A 94 5.11 -2.69 -8.14
N ASP A 95 4.62 -3.55 -7.26
CA ASP A 95 3.58 -4.55 -7.54
C ASP A 95 2.21 -4.14 -6.97
N LEU A 96 2.21 -3.42 -5.85
CA LEU A 96 1.02 -3.05 -5.09
C LEU A 96 0.97 -1.53 -4.88
N LEU A 97 -0.24 -0.97 -4.94
CA LEU A 97 -0.48 0.44 -4.64
C LEU A 97 -1.24 0.58 -3.32
N MET A 98 -0.73 1.42 -2.42
CA MET A 98 -1.36 1.75 -1.15
C MET A 98 -1.61 3.27 -1.08
N LYS A 99 -2.81 3.63 -0.63
CA LYS A 99 -3.17 5.02 -0.34
C LYS A 99 -2.59 5.43 1.03
N GLY A 100 -1.73 6.44 1.07
CA GLY A 100 -1.28 7.13 2.29
C GLY A 100 -2.10 8.39 2.58
N LEU A 101 -1.46 9.48 3.02
CA LEU A 101 -2.10 10.78 3.34
C LEU A 101 -2.52 11.59 2.09
N ILE A 102 -2.94 10.92 1.02
CA ILE A 102 -3.36 11.55 -0.24
C ILE A 102 -4.88 11.63 -0.32
N SER A 103 -5.40 12.73 -0.85
CA SER A 103 -6.81 12.89 -1.16
C SER A 103 -7.25 11.90 -2.24
N THR A 104 -8.45 11.34 -2.05
CA THR A 104 -9.00 10.32 -2.95
C THR A 104 -9.01 10.75 -4.44
N PRO A 105 -9.33 12.00 -4.82
CA PRO A 105 -9.27 12.42 -6.22
C PRO A 105 -7.86 12.36 -6.81
N TYR A 106 -6.82 12.72 -6.05
CA TYR A 106 -5.43 12.67 -6.52
C TYR A 106 -4.90 11.24 -6.58
N TYR A 107 -5.38 10.35 -5.72
CA TYR A 107 -5.06 8.93 -5.78
C TYR A 107 -5.75 8.19 -6.92
N LEU A 108 -7.07 8.39 -7.11
CA LEU A 108 -7.86 7.64 -8.08
C LEU A 108 -7.69 8.14 -9.53
N LYS A 109 -7.50 9.45 -9.74
CA LYS A 109 -7.38 10.01 -11.09
C LYS A 109 -6.29 9.33 -11.94
N PRO A 110 -5.05 9.12 -11.47
CA PRO A 110 -4.04 8.41 -12.25
C PRO A 110 -4.38 6.92 -12.44
N ILE A 111 -4.99 6.26 -11.45
CA ILE A 111 -5.41 4.84 -11.58
C ILE A 111 -6.46 4.67 -12.69
N LEU A 112 -7.39 5.63 -12.80
CA LEU A 112 -8.46 5.63 -13.79
C LEU A 112 -8.05 6.19 -15.15
N ASN A 113 -6.77 6.54 -15.35
CA ASN A 113 -6.30 7.00 -16.65
C ASN A 113 -6.33 5.84 -17.66
N LYS A 114 -7.15 6.00 -18.70
CA LYS A 114 -7.34 4.99 -19.77
C LYS A 114 -6.05 4.68 -20.53
N GLU A 115 -5.12 5.61 -20.60
CA GLU A 115 -3.82 5.41 -21.24
C GLU A 115 -2.92 4.42 -20.47
N TYR A 116 -3.15 4.27 -19.17
CA TYR A 116 -2.34 3.40 -18.31
C TYR A 116 -2.88 1.97 -18.25
N ASN A 117 -4.10 1.74 -18.74
CA ASN A 117 -4.73 0.42 -18.84
C ASN A 117 -4.71 -0.39 -17.52
N LEU A 118 -4.73 0.30 -16.37
CA LEU A 118 -4.77 -0.33 -15.04
C LEU A 118 -6.17 -0.83 -14.67
N VAL A 119 -7.19 -0.20 -15.23
CA VAL A 119 -8.57 -0.68 -15.19
C VAL A 119 -8.94 -1.13 -16.59
N ALA A 120 -9.41 -2.37 -16.71
CA ALA A 120 -9.77 -2.96 -17.99
C ALA A 120 -10.79 -2.10 -18.74
N LYS A 121 -10.81 -2.19 -20.08
CA LYS A 121 -11.84 -1.55 -20.90
C LYS A 121 -13.22 -2.03 -20.47
N ASN A 122 -14.11 -1.09 -20.12
CA ASN A 122 -15.43 -1.35 -19.53
C ASN A 122 -15.40 -2.02 -18.14
N GLY A 123 -14.23 -2.10 -17.51
CA GLY A 123 -14.08 -2.54 -16.13
C GLY A 123 -14.58 -1.48 -15.15
N VAL A 124 -15.13 -1.95 -14.03
CA VAL A 124 -15.55 -1.12 -12.90
C VAL A 124 -14.56 -1.32 -11.77
N LEU A 125 -14.10 -0.22 -11.18
CA LEU A 125 -13.33 -0.27 -9.94
C LEU A 125 -14.31 -0.39 -8.77
N SER A 126 -14.23 -1.50 -8.04
CA SER A 126 -15.08 -1.80 -6.89
C SER A 126 -14.26 -1.88 -5.61
N HIS A 127 -14.91 -1.65 -4.47
CA HIS A 127 -14.33 -1.89 -3.15
C HIS A 127 -14.95 -3.15 -2.55
N THR A 128 -14.14 -4.03 -1.98
CA THR A 128 -14.56 -5.26 -1.31
C THR A 128 -13.81 -5.40 0.01
N ALA A 129 -14.38 -6.10 0.98
CA ALA A 129 -13.80 -6.28 2.30
C ALA A 129 -14.02 -7.72 2.75
N ILE A 130 -13.03 -8.29 3.45
CA ILE A 130 -13.18 -9.60 4.10
C ILE A 130 -13.41 -9.37 5.59
N LEU A 131 -14.48 -9.95 6.13
CA LEU A 131 -14.88 -9.82 7.52
C LEU A 131 -14.74 -11.16 8.24
N GLU A 132 -14.07 -11.13 9.39
CA GLU A 132 -14.11 -12.21 10.39
C GLU A 132 -15.05 -11.78 11.51
N ILE A 133 -16.18 -12.49 11.65
CA ILE A 133 -17.22 -12.17 12.63
C ILE A 133 -17.19 -13.28 13.69
N PRO A 134 -17.02 -12.98 15.00
CA PRO A 134 -16.89 -14.01 16.05
C PRO A 134 -18.04 -15.02 16.10
N THR A 135 -19.25 -14.60 15.74
CA THR A 135 -20.46 -15.42 15.72
C THR A 135 -20.72 -16.11 14.38
N TYR A 136 -19.82 -15.99 13.41
CA TYR A 136 -19.93 -16.58 12.08
C TYR A 136 -18.76 -17.53 11.83
N ASP A 137 -19.04 -18.73 11.31
CA ASP A 137 -18.06 -19.82 11.22
C ASP A 137 -17.11 -19.72 10.02
N LYS A 138 -17.27 -18.70 9.17
CA LYS A 138 -16.48 -18.48 7.96
C LYS A 138 -16.18 -17.01 7.72
N LEU A 139 -15.17 -16.73 6.90
CA LEU A 139 -14.91 -15.39 6.38
C LEU A 139 -16.04 -14.97 5.43
N LEU A 140 -16.48 -13.72 5.55
CA LEU A 140 -17.47 -13.10 4.66
C LEU A 140 -16.75 -12.11 3.74
N LEU A 141 -17.07 -12.15 2.44
CA LEU A 141 -16.61 -11.20 1.41
C LEU A 141 -17.78 -10.36 0.92
#